data_AF-A0A0D2EE88-F1
#
_entry.id   AF-A0A0D2EE88-F1
#
_cell.length_a   1.000
_cell.length_b   1.000
_cell.length_c   1.000
_cell.angle_alpha   90.00
_cell.angle_beta   90.00
_cell.angle_gamma   90.00
#
_symmetry.space_group_name_H-M   'P 1'
#
loop_
_entity.id
_entity.type
_entity.pdbx_description
1 polymer ?
#
loop_
_entity_poly.entity_id
_entity_poly.type
_entity_poly.pdbx_seq_one_letter_code
_entity_poly.pdbx_strand_id
1 'polypeptide(L)'
;MGRAKFDYLQCVRDAPHETRENVFHVTGDVQEDLAINTTSAYAAAHEAMISFQALPSTVPKTFIYTGNILNEGPIPGSLTLGVGKIASAHMIELGDNLYRSRNIRFFFVDKRMEDGTPMFIGAGPQAHADMFLALADRTAGDVP
;
A
#
# COMPACT_ATOMS: atom_id res chain seq x y z
N MET A 1 -26.10 -10.27 -19.42
CA MET A 1 -24.79 -10.58 -18.81
C MET A 1 -24.90 -10.27 -17.32
N GLY A 2 -25.05 -11.29 -16.48
CA GLY A 2 -25.30 -11.11 -15.04
C GLY A 2 -24.03 -10.67 -14.32
N ARG A 3 -24.05 -9.48 -13.71
CA ARG A 3 -22.98 -9.02 -12.81
C ARG A 3 -23.35 -9.46 -11.40
N ALA A 4 -22.71 -10.52 -10.90
CA ALA A 4 -22.71 -10.80 -9.47
C ALA A 4 -21.81 -9.74 -8.80
N LYS A 5 -22.38 -8.93 -7.92
CA LYS A 5 -21.61 -8.02 -7.06
C LYS A 5 -21.13 -8.84 -5.87
N PHE A 6 -19.81 -8.96 -5.72
CA PHE A 6 -19.20 -9.55 -4.53
C PHE A 6 -19.21 -8.48 -3.42
N ASP A 7 -20.23 -8.52 -2.56
CA ASP A 7 -20.31 -7.65 -1.40
C ASP A 7 -19.60 -8.33 -0.22
N TYR A 8 -18.38 -7.88 0.05
CA TYR A 8 -17.55 -8.37 1.15
C TYR A 8 -18.28 -8.25 2.50
N LEU A 9 -19.10 -7.21 2.70
CA LEU A 9 -19.86 -7.02 3.93
C LEU A 9 -20.98 -8.06 4.08
N GLN A 10 -21.55 -8.53 2.97
CA GLN A 10 -22.57 -9.58 3.00
C GLN A 10 -21.95 -10.96 3.29
N CYS A 11 -20.77 -11.26 2.73
CA CYS A 11 -20.03 -12.50 3.05
C CYS A 11 -19.72 -12.64 4.55
N VAL A 12 -19.31 -11.55 5.21
CA VAL A 12 -19.07 -11.51 6.66
C VAL A 12 -20.37 -11.70 7.47
N ARG A 13 -21.51 -11.23 6.94
CA ARG A 13 -22.85 -11.44 7.53
C ARG A 13 -23.43 -12.84 7.30
N ASP A 14 -22.83 -13.62 6.41
CA ASP A 14 -23.29 -14.98 6.11
C ASP A 14 -22.39 -16.07 6.73
N ALA A 15 -21.23 -15.68 7.29
CA ALA A 15 -20.33 -16.59 7.98
C ALA A 15 -20.92 -17.16 9.30
N PRO A 16 -20.62 -18.43 9.67
CA PRO A 16 -21.12 -19.06 10.91
C PRO A 16 -20.82 -18.23 12.16
N HIS A 17 -21.72 -18.25 13.14
CA HIS A 17 -21.63 -17.41 14.34
C HIS A 17 -20.29 -17.54 15.11
N GLU A 18 -19.66 -18.72 15.11
CA GLU A 18 -18.34 -18.98 15.71
C GLU A 18 -17.18 -18.23 15.01
N THR A 19 -17.29 -17.95 13.72
CA THR A 19 -16.25 -17.21 12.96
C THR A 19 -16.28 -15.70 13.20
N ARG A 20 -17.31 -15.19 13.88
CA ARG A 20 -17.47 -13.76 14.19
C ARG A 20 -16.72 -13.31 15.44
N GLU A 21 -16.45 -14.24 16.37
CA GLU A 21 -15.85 -13.90 17.66
C GLU A 21 -14.32 -14.01 17.66
N ASN A 22 -13.74 -14.81 16.76
CA ASN A 22 -12.29 -14.95 16.66
C ASN A 22 -11.73 -14.18 15.46
N VAL A 23 -11.27 -12.95 15.70
CA VAL A 23 -10.62 -12.10 14.69
C VAL A 23 -9.33 -12.72 14.13
N PHE A 24 -8.73 -13.69 14.82
CA PHE A 24 -7.54 -14.43 14.36
C PHE A 24 -7.89 -15.70 13.57
N HIS A 25 -9.17 -16.01 13.40
CA HIS A 25 -9.62 -17.02 12.46
C HIS A 25 -9.58 -16.43 11.04
N VAL A 26 -8.38 -16.38 10.48
CA VAL A 26 -8.12 -15.87 9.13
C VAL A 26 -8.67 -16.87 8.11
N THR A 27 -9.57 -16.41 7.23
CA THR A 27 -10.17 -17.26 6.18
C THR A 27 -9.25 -17.44 4.95
N GLY A 28 -8.16 -16.69 4.88
CA GLY A 28 -7.10 -16.77 3.87
C GLY A 28 -5.78 -17.29 4.44
N ASP A 29 -4.80 -17.54 3.57
CA ASP A 29 -3.45 -17.93 3.99
C ASP A 29 -2.65 -16.70 4.41
N VAL A 30 -2.35 -16.60 5.71
CA VAL A 30 -1.56 -15.51 6.29
C VAL A 30 -0.22 -15.35 5.60
N GLN A 31 0.43 -16.46 5.22
CA GLN A 31 1.72 -16.42 4.54
C GLN A 31 1.58 -15.89 3.12
N GLU A 32 0.54 -16.29 2.40
CA GLU A 32 0.27 -15.80 1.05
C GLU A 32 0.00 -14.28 1.06
N ASP A 33 -0.87 -13.82 1.96
CA ASP A 33 -1.22 -12.41 2.07
C ASP A 33 0.01 -11.53 2.41
N LEU A 34 0.88 -12.01 3.30
CA LEU A 34 2.14 -11.32 3.64
C LEU A 34 3.19 -11.42 2.52
N ALA A 35 3.25 -12.54 1.81
CA ALA A 35 4.13 -12.68 0.65
C ALA A 35 3.76 -11.65 -0.43
N ILE A 36 2.46 -11.49 -0.70
CA ILE A 36 1.93 -10.52 -1.66
C ILE A 36 2.19 -9.10 -1.18
N ASN A 37 1.75 -8.75 0.03
CA ASN A 37 1.73 -7.34 0.45
C ASN A 37 3.09 -6.85 0.97
N THR A 38 3.92 -7.72 1.54
CA THR A 38 5.13 -7.32 2.27
C THR A 38 6.41 -7.90 1.66
N THR A 39 6.52 -9.23 1.55
CA THR A 39 7.78 -9.86 1.11
C THR A 39 8.13 -9.48 -0.31
N SER A 40 7.15 -9.47 -1.22
CA SER A 40 7.36 -9.05 -2.61
C SER A 40 7.79 -7.58 -2.69
N ALA A 41 7.22 -6.72 -1.86
CA ALA A 41 7.53 -5.30 -1.81
C ALA A 41 8.93 -5.04 -1.26
N TYR A 42 9.36 -5.81 -0.25
CA TYR A 42 10.72 -5.80 0.25
C TYR A 42 11.72 -6.19 -0.84
N ALA A 43 11.46 -7.28 -1.56
CA ALA A 43 12.31 -7.72 -2.66
C ALA A 43 12.37 -6.67 -3.78
N ALA A 44 11.24 -6.05 -4.15
CA ALA A 44 11.20 -4.99 -5.14
C ALA A 44 11.99 -3.74 -4.70
N ALA A 45 11.89 -3.34 -3.43
CA ALA A 45 12.64 -2.22 -2.88
C ALA A 45 14.16 -2.49 -2.84
N HIS A 46 14.55 -3.73 -2.54
CA HIS A 46 15.95 -4.17 -2.59
C HIS A 46 16.54 -4.03 -4.00
N GLU A 47 15.87 -4.60 -5.01
CA GLU A 47 16.32 -4.53 -6.40
C GLU A 47 16.29 -3.10 -6.95
N ALA A 48 15.31 -2.29 -6.53
CA ALA A 48 15.27 -0.88 -6.85
C ALA A 48 16.49 -0.13 -6.28
N MET A 49 16.88 -0.41 -5.04
CA MET A 49 18.06 0.21 -4.43
C MET A 49 19.35 -0.14 -5.17
N ILE A 50 19.52 -1.41 -5.57
CA ILE A 50 20.66 -1.83 -6.42
C ILE A 50 20.68 -1.01 -7.72
N SER A 51 19.52 -0.91 -8.39
CA SER A 51 19.38 -0.15 -9.62
C SER A 51 19.66 1.35 -9.42
N PHE A 52 19.18 1.94 -8.32
CA PHE A 52 19.37 3.35 -7.99
C PHE A 52 20.83 3.70 -7.72
N GLN A 53 21.58 2.79 -7.11
CA GLN A 53 23.02 2.96 -6.85
C GLN A 53 23.86 2.95 -8.14
N ALA A 54 23.37 2.29 -9.20
CA ALA A 54 24.03 2.28 -10.50
C ALA A 54 23.78 3.56 -11.33
N LEU A 55 22.82 4.40 -10.93
CA LEU A 55 22.47 5.64 -11.65
C LEU A 55 23.24 6.85 -11.11
N PRO A 56 23.53 7.88 -11.96
CA PRO A 56 24.17 9.12 -11.52
C PRO A 56 23.41 9.79 -10.37
N SER A 57 24.11 10.35 -9.40
CA SER A 57 23.50 11.02 -8.23
C SER A 57 22.58 12.19 -8.60
N THR A 58 22.83 12.82 -9.75
CA THR A 58 22.05 13.93 -10.30
C THR A 58 20.65 13.53 -10.75
N VAL A 59 20.41 12.24 -11.06
CA VAL A 59 19.10 11.74 -11.48
C VAL A 59 18.24 11.42 -10.24
N PRO A 60 17.01 11.95 -10.14
CA PRO A 60 16.09 11.58 -9.06
C PRO A 60 15.68 10.11 -9.20
N LYS A 61 15.62 9.38 -8.07
CA LYS A 61 15.13 7.99 -8.04
C LYS A 61 13.95 7.85 -7.10
N THR A 62 12.87 7.26 -7.59
CA THR A 62 11.62 7.14 -6.84
C THR A 62 11.17 5.70 -6.80
N PHE A 63 10.91 5.17 -5.61
CA PHE A 63 10.18 3.94 -5.40
C PHE A 63 8.78 4.26 -4.86
N ILE A 64 7.74 3.67 -5.46
CA ILE A 64 6.34 3.92 -5.07
C ILE A 64 5.71 2.59 -4.68
N TYR A 65 5.25 2.50 -3.44
CA TYR A 65 4.44 1.39 -2.97
C TYR A 65 2.97 1.82 -2.86
N THR A 66 2.07 1.05 -3.47
CA THR A 66 0.63 1.32 -3.36
C THR A 66 0.06 0.73 -2.08
N GLY A 67 -0.33 1.62 -1.18
CA GLY A 67 -0.88 1.35 0.14
C GLY A 67 -2.39 1.52 0.24
N ASN A 68 -2.86 1.59 1.48
CA ASN A 68 -4.21 1.98 1.90
C ASN A 68 -4.16 2.53 3.34
N ILE A 69 -5.29 3.06 3.81
CA ILE A 69 -5.51 3.62 5.15
C ILE A 69 -5.09 2.73 6.32
N LEU A 70 -4.91 1.42 6.11
CA LEU A 70 -4.67 0.50 7.21
C LEU A 70 -3.34 0.74 7.93
N ASN A 71 -2.45 1.58 7.37
CA ASN A 71 -1.27 2.08 8.08
C ASN A 71 -1.63 2.97 9.30
N GLU A 72 -2.79 3.64 9.26
CA GLU A 72 -3.28 4.53 10.33
C GLU A 72 -4.06 3.78 11.43
N GLY A 73 -4.54 2.57 11.12
CA GLY A 73 -5.29 1.78 12.10
C GLY A 73 -6.07 0.60 11.50
N PRO A 74 -6.49 -0.35 12.34
CA PRO A 74 -7.19 -1.55 11.90
C PRO A 74 -8.64 -1.26 11.48
N ILE A 75 -9.09 -1.93 10.42
CA ILE A 75 -10.51 -2.00 10.02
C ILE A 75 -10.99 -3.45 10.19
N PRO A 76 -12.14 -3.71 10.85
CA PRO A 76 -12.68 -5.06 11.01
C PRO A 76 -12.77 -5.83 9.68
N GLY A 77 -12.35 -7.10 9.70
CA GLY A 77 -12.26 -7.95 8.51
C GLY A 77 -10.94 -7.84 7.73
N SER A 78 -10.15 -6.80 7.94
CA SER A 78 -8.93 -6.55 7.15
C SER A 78 -7.63 -6.97 7.85
N LEU A 79 -7.63 -8.07 8.64
CA LEU A 79 -6.49 -8.41 9.51
C LEU A 79 -5.17 -8.58 8.74
N THR A 80 -5.06 -9.60 7.88
CA THR A 80 -3.81 -9.89 7.16
C THR A 80 -3.43 -8.77 6.18
N LEU A 81 -4.44 -8.18 5.51
CA LEU A 81 -4.25 -7.02 4.65
C LEU A 81 -3.62 -5.85 5.43
N GLY A 82 -4.17 -5.53 6.61
CA GLY A 82 -3.67 -4.45 7.46
C GLY A 82 -2.27 -4.73 8.00
N VAL A 83 -2.02 -5.95 8.49
CA VAL A 83 -0.69 -6.38 8.93
C VAL A 83 0.33 -6.22 7.80
N GLY A 84 0.01 -6.67 6.59
CA GLY A 84 0.89 -6.54 5.43
C GLY A 84 1.15 -5.07 5.02
N LYS A 85 0.11 -4.23 5.02
CA LYS A 85 0.23 -2.82 4.65
C LYS A 85 1.00 -2.00 5.68
N ILE A 86 0.77 -2.19 6.98
CA ILE A 86 1.54 -1.52 8.04
C ILE A 86 3.01 -1.92 7.98
N ALA A 87 3.31 -3.22 7.84
CA ALA A 87 4.69 -3.69 7.72
C ALA A 87 5.41 -3.04 6.52
N SER A 88 4.71 -2.90 5.40
CA SER A 88 5.23 -2.24 4.21
C SER A 88 5.40 -0.73 4.39
N ALA A 89 4.43 -0.06 4.99
CA ALA A 89 4.53 1.37 5.30
C ALA A 89 5.78 1.67 6.12
N HIS A 90 6.05 0.87 7.15
CA HIS A 90 7.23 1.02 8.00
C HIS A 90 8.55 0.97 7.22
N MET A 91 8.74 -0.04 6.35
CA MET A 91 9.98 -0.15 5.58
C MET A 91 10.14 0.96 4.53
N ILE A 92 9.04 1.45 3.95
CA ILE A 92 9.03 2.53 2.97
C ILE A 92 9.38 3.86 3.64
N GLU A 93 8.78 4.15 4.79
CA GLU A 93 9.09 5.35 5.60
C GLU A 93 10.56 5.33 6.08
N LEU A 94 11.03 4.19 6.58
CA LEU A 94 12.44 4.03 6.95
C LEU A 94 13.37 4.29 5.77
N GLY A 95 13.03 3.78 4.59
CA GLY A 95 13.76 4.04 3.35
C GLY A 95 13.81 5.53 3.02
N ASP A 96 12.67 6.23 3.01
CA ASP A 96 12.66 7.65 2.67
C ASP A 96 13.51 8.47 3.63
N ASN A 97 13.36 8.22 4.94
CA ASN A 97 14.11 8.89 5.98
C ASN A 97 15.63 8.72 5.82
N LEU A 98 16.09 7.52 5.46
CA LEU A 98 17.52 7.21 5.31
C LEU A 98 18.12 7.66 3.97
N TYR A 99 17.33 7.74 2.90
CA TYR A 99 17.84 7.91 1.54
C TYR A 99 17.47 9.25 0.89
N ARG A 100 16.54 10.04 1.44
CA ARG A 100 16.08 11.32 0.86
C ARG A 100 17.19 12.32 0.55
N SER A 101 18.20 12.42 1.41
CA SER A 101 19.35 13.32 1.21
C SER A 101 20.24 12.92 0.02
N ARG A 102 20.08 11.70 -0.50
CA ARG A 102 20.82 11.15 -1.65
C ARG A 102 20.01 11.17 -2.96
N ASN A 103 18.97 11.99 -3.03
CA ASN A 103 18.08 12.10 -4.19
C ASN A 103 17.36 10.76 -4.53
N ILE A 104 17.13 9.95 -3.51
CA ILE A 104 16.36 8.71 -3.56
C ILE A 104 15.18 8.88 -2.61
N ARG A 105 13.96 8.68 -3.10
CA ARG A 105 12.77 8.75 -2.23
C ARG A 105 11.92 7.51 -2.34
N PHE A 106 11.24 7.21 -1.26
CA PHE A 106 10.32 6.10 -1.10
C PHE A 106 8.97 6.66 -0.68
N PHE A 107 7.91 6.30 -1.41
CA PHE A 107 6.57 6.77 -1.10
C PHE A 107 5.62 5.61 -0.84
N PHE A 108 4.88 5.70 0.27
CA PHE A 108 3.70 4.88 0.51
C PHE A 108 2.50 5.71 0.06
N VAL A 109 1.86 5.30 -1.04
CA VAL A 109 0.79 6.09 -1.62
C VAL A 109 -0.52 5.37 -1.42
N ASP A 110 -1.46 6.03 -0.77
CA ASP A 110 -2.81 5.55 -0.69
C ASP A 110 -3.84 6.57 -1.18
N LYS A 111 -5.08 6.08 -1.28
CA LYS A 111 -6.17 6.80 -1.90
C LYS A 111 -7.04 7.42 -0.82
N ARG A 112 -6.99 8.75 -0.72
CA ARG A 112 -7.74 9.55 0.26
C ARG A 112 -8.73 10.50 -0.39
N MET A 113 -9.80 10.82 0.34
CA MET A 113 -10.66 11.97 0.09
C MET A 113 -9.93 13.25 0.50
N GLU A 114 -10.45 14.42 0.12
CA GLU A 114 -9.85 15.73 0.49
C GLU A 114 -9.76 15.94 2.00
N ASP A 115 -10.66 15.32 2.78
CA ASP A 115 -10.67 15.36 4.24
C ASP A 115 -9.72 14.33 4.89
N GLY A 116 -8.92 13.62 4.10
CA GLY A 116 -7.96 12.61 4.57
C GLY A 116 -8.57 11.24 4.86
N THR A 117 -9.90 11.07 4.75
CA THR A 117 -10.56 9.77 4.94
C THR A 117 -10.24 8.80 3.80
N PRO A 118 -10.33 7.48 4.01
CA PRO A 118 -10.11 6.51 2.94
C PRO A 118 -11.12 6.66 1.80
N MET A 119 -10.64 6.69 0.57
CA MET A 119 -11.49 6.66 -0.61
C MET A 119 -11.56 5.26 -1.19
N PHE A 120 -12.62 4.52 -0.88
CA PHE A 120 -12.85 3.16 -1.37
C PHE A 120 -13.19 3.09 -2.87
N ILE A 121 -13.88 4.11 -3.39
CA ILE A 121 -14.34 4.24 -4.78
C ILE A 121 -14.17 5.70 -5.20
N GLY A 122 -13.77 6.00 -6.45
CA GLY A 122 -13.85 7.39 -6.94
C GLY A 122 -12.70 7.84 -7.82
N ALA A 123 -11.45 7.78 -7.35
CA ALA A 123 -10.30 8.10 -8.22
C ALA A 123 -10.25 7.14 -9.41
N GLY A 124 -10.27 7.70 -10.61
CA GLY A 124 -10.09 6.97 -11.87
C GLY A 124 -8.62 6.65 -12.13
N PRO A 125 -8.33 5.76 -13.09
CA PRO A 125 -6.97 5.34 -13.40
C PRO A 125 -6.05 6.50 -13.80
N GLN A 126 -6.60 7.53 -14.48
CA GLN A 126 -5.82 8.71 -14.87
C GLN A 126 -5.32 9.50 -13.66
N ALA A 127 -6.15 9.70 -12.64
CA ALA A 127 -5.74 10.41 -11.43
C ALA A 127 -4.60 9.68 -10.70
N HIS A 128 -4.62 8.35 -10.70
CA HIS A 128 -3.52 7.54 -10.17
C HIS A 128 -2.23 7.70 -10.99
N ALA A 129 -2.34 7.66 -12.32
CA ALA A 129 -1.20 7.85 -13.21
C ALA A 129 -0.56 9.22 -13.04
N ASP A 130 -1.37 10.28 -12.98
CA ASP A 130 -0.90 11.66 -12.81
C ASP A 130 -0.16 11.84 -11.48
N MET A 131 -0.70 11.27 -10.40
CA MET A 131 -0.04 11.31 -9.08
C MET A 131 1.30 10.56 -9.09
N PHE A 132 1.34 9.34 -9.65
CA PHE A 132 2.57 8.56 -9.71
C PHE A 132 3.62 9.22 -10.60
N LEU A 133 3.21 9.84 -11.71
CA LEU A 133 4.10 10.60 -12.57
C LEU A 133 4.65 11.82 -11.82
N ALA A 134 3.82 12.57 -11.10
CA ALA A 134 4.27 13.73 -10.33
C ALA A 134 5.28 13.35 -9.22
N LEU A 135 5.09 12.21 -8.57
CA LEU A 135 6.05 11.66 -7.60
C LEU A 135 7.36 11.21 -8.25
N ALA A 136 7.28 10.58 -9.41
CA ALA A 136 8.45 10.15 -10.19
C ALA A 136 9.27 11.35 -10.66
N ASP A 137 8.61 12.37 -11.21
CA ASP A 137 9.22 13.58 -11.77
C ASP A 137 9.63 14.61 -10.71
N ARG A 138 9.32 14.38 -9.43
CA ARG A 138 9.58 15.33 -8.32
C ARG A 138 8.85 16.67 -8.48
N THR A 139 7.70 16.66 -9.13
CA THR A 139 6.86 17.84 -9.30
C THR A 139 5.77 17.91 -8.23
N ALA A 140 5.39 16.77 -7.65
CA ALA A 140 4.70 16.75 -6.37
C ALA A 140 5.68 17.18 -5.25
N GLY A 141 5.21 18.05 -4.34
CA GLY A 141 5.97 18.38 -3.13
C GLY A 141 6.14 17.17 -2.22
N ASP A 142 6.70 17.37 -1.02
CA ASP A 142 6.63 16.35 0.02
C ASP A 142 5.15 16.09 0.31
N VAL A 143 4.67 14.93 -0.13
CA VAL A 143 3.31 14.47 0.17
C VAL A 143 3.33 14.04 1.65
N PRO A 144 2.42 14.56 2.48
CA PRO A 144 2.35 14.24 3.91
C PRO A 144 2.31 12.74 4.19
#